data_AF-A0A202E3U5-F1
#
_entry.id   AF-A0A202E3U5-F1
#
_cell.length_a   1.000
_cell.length_b   1.000
_cell.length_c   1.000
_cell.angle_alpha   90.00
_cell.angle_beta   90.00
_cell.angle_gamma   90.00
#
_symmetry.space_group_name_H-M   'P 1'
#
loop_
_entity.id
_entity.type
_entity.pdbx_description
1 polymer ?
#
loop_
_entity_poly.entity_id
_entity_poly.type
_entity_poly.pdbx_seq_one_letter_code
_entity_poly.pdbx_strand_id
1 'polypeptide(L)'
;MSTDQPIHSETHRERSTDDEFSTGRSQSYPGDIARLHGHELVAIDEWLPGKAPSPYNIDLTDSYEYRTRYWRCKNCGHERNRREEFTTPCEEPQPATPLEAGGYSIDEPRTRRALTEQIDVQFVKPGPVYEVVSESESTYIVDVENGTCTCPDFEQRQPDGGCKHLRRVDLEIRTGLVPGPDGTFHR
;
A
#
# COMPACT_ATOMS: atom_id res chain seq x y z
N MET A 1 -63.69 -37.24 -8.30
CA MET A 1 -64.52 -36.22 -8.96
C MET A 1 -64.07 -34.86 -8.46
N SER A 2 -63.11 -34.23 -9.12
CA SER A 2 -62.98 -32.77 -9.12
C SER A 2 -62.13 -32.36 -10.31
N THR A 3 -62.72 -31.46 -11.07
CA THR A 3 -62.52 -31.13 -12.48
C THR A 3 -61.31 -30.24 -12.72
N ASP A 4 -60.50 -30.66 -13.71
CA ASP A 4 -59.82 -29.79 -14.67
C ASP A 4 -60.74 -28.68 -15.19
N GLN A 5 -60.22 -27.45 -15.35
CA GLN A 5 -60.34 -26.67 -16.59
C GLN A 5 -59.60 -25.30 -16.50
N PRO A 6 -59.30 -24.65 -17.64
CA PRO A 6 -57.94 -24.21 -17.96
C PRO A 6 -57.80 -22.68 -17.99
N ILE A 7 -56.56 -22.18 -17.94
CA ILE A 7 -56.27 -20.77 -18.12
C ILE A 7 -55.88 -20.52 -19.58
N HIS A 8 -56.73 -19.73 -20.25
CA HIS A 8 -56.59 -19.32 -21.64
C HIS A 8 -55.34 -18.47 -21.87
N SER A 9 -54.70 -18.78 -22.98
CA SER A 9 -53.65 -18.05 -23.68
C SER A 9 -54.17 -16.75 -24.30
N GLU A 10 -53.56 -15.60 -24.02
CA GLU A 10 -53.64 -14.41 -24.87
C GLU A 10 -52.34 -13.58 -24.85
N THR A 11 -51.69 -13.59 -26.03
CA THR A 11 -51.12 -12.43 -26.73
C THR A 11 -49.72 -11.93 -26.33
N HIS A 12 -48.77 -12.50 -27.07
CA HIS A 12 -47.50 -11.95 -27.53
C HIS A 12 -47.50 -10.41 -27.65
N ARG A 13 -46.79 -9.72 -26.76
CA ARG A 13 -46.44 -8.29 -26.93
C ARG A 13 -44.94 -8.19 -27.04
N GLU A 14 -44.50 -8.08 -28.29
CA GLU A 14 -43.12 -7.80 -28.67
C GLU A 14 -42.68 -6.51 -27.96
N ARG A 15 -41.66 -6.63 -27.11
CA ARG A 15 -40.94 -5.48 -26.56
C ARG A 15 -39.58 -5.46 -27.22
N SER A 16 -39.46 -4.60 -28.23
CA SER A 16 -38.20 -4.17 -28.82
C SER A 16 -37.23 -3.81 -27.70
N THR A 17 -36.11 -4.53 -27.65
CA THR A 17 -34.97 -4.19 -26.80
C THR A 17 -33.97 -3.51 -27.71
N ASP A 18 -34.18 -2.21 -27.91
CA ASP A 18 -33.16 -1.36 -28.51
C ASP A 18 -32.03 -1.17 -27.47
N ASP A 19 -30.87 -1.67 -27.85
CA ASP A 19 -29.52 -1.29 -27.46
C ASP A 19 -29.40 0.09 -26.78
N GLU A 20 -29.04 0.07 -25.49
CA GLU A 20 -28.12 1.05 -24.92
C GLU A 20 -27.10 0.32 -24.03
N PHE A 21 -26.01 -0.14 -24.65
CA PHE A 21 -24.76 -0.46 -23.96
C PHE A 21 -24.13 0.81 -23.36
N SER A 22 -24.73 1.31 -22.29
CA SER A 22 -24.07 2.29 -21.42
C SER A 22 -23.02 1.54 -20.60
N THR A 23 -21.76 1.68 -21.01
CA THR A 23 -20.60 1.12 -20.31
C THR A 23 -20.56 1.72 -18.89
N GLY A 24 -21.04 0.96 -17.90
CA GLY A 24 -21.15 1.34 -16.48
C GLY A 24 -19.82 1.47 -15.75
N ARG A 25 -18.80 2.05 -16.40
CA ARG A 25 -17.43 2.21 -15.87
C ARG A 25 -17.34 3.25 -14.75
N SER A 26 -18.40 4.04 -14.54
CA SER A 26 -18.40 5.21 -13.66
C SER A 26 -19.62 5.27 -12.74
N GLN A 27 -20.00 4.15 -12.11
CA GLN A 27 -21.00 4.17 -11.03
C GLN A 27 -20.32 4.04 -9.67
N SER A 28 -20.00 5.19 -9.06
CA SER A 28 -19.67 5.28 -7.64
C SER A 28 -20.96 5.14 -6.82
N TYR A 29 -21.02 4.14 -5.93
CA TYR A 29 -22.18 3.89 -5.09
C TYR A 29 -21.99 4.53 -3.71
N PRO A 30 -23.00 5.22 -3.14
CA PRO A 30 -22.92 5.75 -1.79
C PRO A 30 -22.93 4.61 -0.74
N GLY A 31 -21.84 4.44 0.00
CA GLY A 31 -21.68 3.39 1.02
C GLY A 31 -20.24 2.92 1.29
N ASP A 32 -19.25 3.54 0.65
CA ASP A 32 -17.89 3.02 0.52
C ASP A 32 -16.98 3.17 1.74
N ILE A 33 -17.51 3.63 2.89
CA ILE A 33 -16.72 3.82 4.13
C ILE A 33 -17.47 3.28 5.34
N ALA A 34 -16.81 2.43 6.14
CA ALA A 34 -17.36 1.89 7.39
C ALA A 34 -16.33 1.94 8.53
N ARG A 35 -16.82 2.03 9.77
CA ARG A 35 -15.97 1.94 10.97
C ARG A 35 -16.40 0.75 11.81
N LEU A 36 -15.48 -0.19 12.04
CA LEU A 36 -15.77 -1.41 12.78
C LEU A 36 -14.53 -1.84 13.57
N HIS A 37 -14.67 -2.11 14.87
CA HIS A 37 -13.57 -2.60 15.73
C HIS A 37 -12.26 -1.77 15.63
N GLY A 38 -12.37 -0.44 15.45
CA GLY A 38 -11.22 0.46 15.29
C GLY A 38 -10.67 0.56 13.86
N HIS A 39 -11.20 -0.22 12.92
CA HIS A 39 -10.86 -0.13 11.50
C HIS A 39 -11.61 1.01 10.83
N GLU A 40 -10.93 1.74 9.92
CA GLU A 40 -11.55 2.60 8.91
C GLU A 40 -11.54 1.86 7.57
N LEU A 41 -12.66 1.21 7.25
CA LEU A 41 -12.82 0.34 6.09
C LEU A 41 -13.27 1.14 4.87
N VAL A 42 -12.65 0.85 3.72
CA VAL A 42 -13.03 1.36 2.40
C VAL A 42 -13.43 0.21 1.49
N ALA A 43 -14.54 0.33 0.78
CA ALA A 43 -14.93 -0.61 -0.25
C ALA A 43 -14.11 -0.36 -1.53
N ILE A 44 -13.43 -1.40 -2.03
CA ILE A 44 -12.69 -1.38 -3.29
C ILE A 44 -13.46 -2.22 -4.29
N ASP A 45 -13.83 -1.59 -5.41
CA ASP A 45 -14.41 -2.24 -6.57
C ASP A 45 -13.35 -2.36 -7.66
N GLU A 46 -13.00 -3.59 -8.03
CA GLU A 46 -11.97 -3.87 -9.02
C GLU A 46 -12.52 -4.78 -10.12
N TRP A 47 -12.17 -4.48 -11.37
CA TRP A 47 -12.47 -5.35 -12.50
C TRP A 47 -11.25 -6.23 -12.78
N LEU A 48 -11.43 -7.54 -12.63
CA LEU A 48 -10.39 -8.52 -12.85
C LEU A 48 -10.61 -9.26 -14.17
N PRO A 49 -9.55 -9.53 -14.94
CA PRO A 49 -9.64 -10.34 -16.14
C PRO A 49 -9.94 -11.80 -15.79
N GLY A 50 -10.69 -12.47 -16.65
CA GLY A 50 -11.14 -13.84 -16.49
C GLY A 50 -12.58 -13.95 -15.99
N LYS A 51 -12.98 -15.19 -15.67
CA LYS A 51 -14.32 -15.51 -15.19
C LYS A 51 -14.38 -15.44 -13.68
N ALA A 52 -15.53 -15.01 -13.15
CA ALA A 52 -15.73 -14.93 -11.71
C ALA A 52 -15.53 -16.32 -11.06
N PRO A 53 -14.72 -16.43 -9.99
CA PRO A 53 -14.56 -17.70 -9.29
C PRO A 53 -15.90 -18.12 -8.69
N SER A 54 -16.32 -19.33 -9.03
CA SER A 54 -17.56 -19.94 -8.58
C SER A 54 -17.21 -21.22 -7.79
N PRO A 55 -17.91 -21.52 -6.68
CA PRO A 55 -17.70 -22.76 -5.92
C PRO A 55 -18.11 -24.00 -6.74
N TYR A 56 -18.82 -23.80 -7.84
CA TYR A 56 -19.14 -24.81 -8.83
C TYR A 56 -18.28 -24.60 -10.07
N ASN A 57 -17.84 -25.68 -10.69
CA ASN A 57 -17.15 -25.63 -11.99
C ASN A 57 -18.18 -25.41 -13.11
N ILE A 58 -18.91 -24.30 -13.03
CA ILE A 58 -19.97 -23.90 -13.95
C ILE A 58 -19.71 -22.44 -14.30
N ASP A 59 -19.64 -22.17 -15.59
CA ASP A 59 -19.51 -20.82 -16.13
C ASP A 59 -20.87 -20.11 -16.05
N LEU A 60 -21.02 -19.22 -15.07
CA LEU A 60 -22.25 -18.44 -14.87
C LEU A 60 -22.33 -17.21 -15.78
N THR A 61 -21.22 -16.81 -16.41
CA THR A 61 -21.15 -15.67 -17.33
C THR A 61 -20.19 -15.93 -18.51
N ASP A 62 -20.53 -15.41 -19.69
CA ASP A 62 -19.65 -15.36 -20.87
C ASP A 62 -18.70 -14.13 -20.85
N SER A 63 -18.55 -13.48 -19.69
CA SER A 63 -17.73 -12.28 -19.55
C SER A 63 -16.25 -12.64 -19.42
N TYR A 64 -15.39 -11.91 -20.14
CA TYR A 64 -13.92 -12.02 -20.04
C TYR A 64 -13.34 -11.22 -18.87
N GLU A 65 -14.19 -10.53 -18.12
CA GLU A 65 -13.85 -9.79 -16.91
C GLU A 65 -14.99 -9.95 -15.90
N TYR A 66 -14.67 -9.83 -14.61
CA TYR A 66 -15.65 -9.78 -13.55
C TYR A 66 -15.31 -8.70 -12.53
N ARG A 67 -16.34 -8.10 -11.94
CA ARG A 67 -16.19 -7.13 -10.85
C ARG A 67 -16.10 -7.85 -9.51
N THR A 68 -15.04 -7.62 -8.76
CA THR A 68 -14.94 -7.98 -7.35
C THR A 68 -15.17 -6.76 -6.48
N ARG A 69 -15.74 -6.98 -5.30
CA ARG A 69 -15.86 -5.97 -4.25
C ARG A 69 -15.31 -6.55 -2.96
N TYR A 70 -14.32 -5.87 -2.40
CA TYR A 70 -13.74 -6.22 -1.10
C TYR A 70 -13.55 -4.96 -0.25
N TRP A 71 -13.23 -5.16 1.02
CA TRP A 71 -13.05 -4.11 2.01
C TRP A 71 -11.60 -4.08 2.47
N ARG A 72 -10.98 -2.90 2.44
CA ARG A 72 -9.61 -2.67 2.93
C ARG A 72 -9.63 -1.69 4.09
N CYS A 73 -8.94 -2.00 5.18
CA CYS A 73 -8.75 -1.05 6.28
C CYS A 73 -7.63 -0.06 5.92
N LYS A 74 -7.86 1.26 6.11
CA LYS A 74 -6.85 2.29 5.93
C LYS A 74 -5.74 2.27 6.98
N ASN A 75 -6.07 1.82 8.20
CA ASN A 75 -5.14 1.85 9.33
C ASN A 75 -4.19 0.65 9.28
N CYS A 76 -4.72 -0.59 9.23
CA CYS A 76 -3.89 -1.80 9.25
C CYS A 76 -3.67 -2.46 7.88
N GLY A 77 -4.26 -1.94 6.81
CA GLY A 77 -4.09 -2.48 5.46
C GLY A 77 -4.74 -3.83 5.19
N HIS A 78 -5.37 -4.49 6.17
CA HIS A 78 -6.01 -5.79 5.98
C HIS A 78 -7.16 -5.71 4.99
N GLU A 79 -7.30 -6.77 4.18
CA GLU A 79 -8.34 -6.92 3.17
C GLU A 79 -9.24 -8.11 3.49
N ARG A 80 -10.55 -7.93 3.36
CA ARG A 80 -11.57 -8.98 3.51
C ARG A 80 -12.67 -8.79 2.49
N ASN A 81 -13.31 -9.88 2.08
CA ASN A 81 -14.42 -9.81 1.12
C ASN A 81 -15.66 -9.17 1.75
N ARG A 82 -15.82 -9.30 3.09
CA ARG A 82 -16.93 -8.73 3.84
C ARG A 82 -16.43 -7.92 5.03
N ARG A 83 -17.08 -6.79 5.31
CA ARG A 83 -16.73 -5.93 6.45
C ARG A 83 -16.89 -6.66 7.79
N GLU A 84 -17.84 -7.59 7.89
CA GLU A 84 -18.12 -8.36 9.12
C GLU A 84 -16.97 -9.30 9.48
N GLU A 85 -16.07 -9.60 8.55
CA GLU A 85 -14.91 -10.47 8.77
C GLU A 85 -13.77 -9.75 9.53
N PHE A 86 -13.85 -8.43 9.71
CA PHE A 86 -12.93 -7.65 10.55
C PHE A 86 -13.27 -7.79 12.05
N THR A 87 -13.23 -9.03 12.56
CA THR A 87 -13.59 -9.36 13.94
C THR A 87 -12.50 -9.01 14.96
N THR A 88 -11.23 -9.02 14.54
CA THR A 88 -10.10 -8.62 15.37
C THR A 88 -10.01 -7.09 15.44
N PRO A 89 -9.69 -6.51 16.60
CA PRO A 89 -9.47 -5.07 16.71
C PRO A 89 -8.34 -4.63 15.77
N CYS A 90 -8.42 -3.39 15.29
CA CYS A 90 -7.36 -2.80 14.49
C CYS A 90 -6.13 -2.56 15.38
N GLU A 91 -5.15 -3.45 15.27
CA GLU A 91 -3.78 -3.10 15.64
C GLU A 91 -3.30 -2.13 14.57
N GLU A 92 -3.28 -0.85 14.90
CA GLU A 92 -2.59 0.14 14.09
C GLU A 92 -1.13 -0.37 14.00
N PRO A 93 -0.64 -0.77 12.82
CA PRO A 93 0.74 -1.15 12.69
C PRO A 93 1.53 0.06 13.18
N GLN A 94 2.37 -0.14 14.18
CA GLN A 94 3.33 0.89 14.56
C GLN A 94 3.98 1.34 13.25
N PRO A 95 4.00 2.65 12.95
CA PRO A 95 4.71 3.11 11.77
C PRO A 95 6.08 2.48 11.89
N ALA A 96 6.43 1.65 10.91
CA ALA A 96 7.69 0.95 10.91
C ALA A 96 8.76 1.98 11.25
N THR A 97 9.62 1.62 12.21
CA THR A 97 10.71 2.48 12.65
C THR A 97 11.33 3.11 11.41
N PRO A 98 11.65 4.41 11.39
CA PRO A 98 11.90 5.13 10.14
C PRO A 98 12.95 4.50 9.21
N LEU A 99 13.80 3.62 9.74
CA LEU A 99 14.75 2.76 9.04
C LEU A 99 14.12 1.54 8.32
N GLU A 100 13.09 0.89 8.87
CA GLU A 100 12.56 -0.38 8.35
C GLU A 100 11.54 -0.24 7.21
N ALA A 101 10.72 0.82 7.18
CA ALA A 101 9.86 1.11 6.02
C ALA A 101 10.22 2.41 5.32
N GLY A 102 11.29 3.07 5.76
CA GLY A 102 11.73 4.30 5.12
C GLY A 102 10.76 5.47 5.24
N GLY A 103 9.96 5.49 6.32
CA GLY A 103 8.84 6.39 6.60
C GLY A 103 9.21 7.85 6.86
N TYR A 104 10.16 8.40 6.10
CA TYR A 104 10.53 9.79 6.17
C TYR A 104 9.54 10.64 5.35
N SER A 105 8.80 11.52 6.02
CA SER A 105 8.06 12.57 5.31
C SER A 105 9.04 13.58 4.71
N ILE A 106 8.80 14.00 3.46
CA ILE A 106 9.55 15.08 2.78
C ILE A 106 9.33 16.43 3.48
N ASP A 107 8.18 16.59 4.14
CA ASP A 107 7.84 17.81 4.89
C ASP A 107 8.67 17.97 6.16
N GLU A 108 9.22 16.87 6.69
CA GLU A 108 10.09 16.89 7.85
C GLU A 108 11.41 17.60 7.52
N PRO A 109 11.78 18.69 8.23
CA PRO A 109 12.94 19.51 7.90
C PRO A 109 14.25 18.74 7.74
N ARG A 110 14.46 17.66 8.52
CA ARG A 110 15.65 16.82 8.40
C ARG A 110 15.68 15.98 7.14
N THR A 111 14.54 15.43 6.71
CA THR A 111 14.46 14.69 5.44
C THR A 111 14.78 15.62 4.28
N ARG A 112 14.21 16.83 4.31
CA ARG A 112 14.48 17.84 3.29
C ARG A 112 15.97 18.18 3.23
N ARG A 113 16.59 18.46 4.38
CA ARG A 113 18.05 18.72 4.45
C ARG A 113 18.87 17.55 3.98
N ALA A 114 18.52 16.34 4.38
CA ALA A 114 19.18 15.13 3.88
C ALA A 114 19.14 15.13 2.35
N LEU A 115 18.00 15.39 1.71
CA LEU A 115 17.87 15.41 0.24
C LEU A 115 18.54 16.60 -0.45
N THR A 116 18.55 17.80 0.14
CA THR A 116 18.97 19.04 -0.53
C THR A 116 20.41 19.45 -0.28
N GLU A 117 20.96 19.14 0.90
CA GLU A 117 22.34 19.50 1.24
C GLU A 117 23.32 18.56 0.51
N GLN A 118 24.54 19.05 0.24
CA GLN A 118 25.59 18.22 -0.35
C GLN A 118 26.09 17.24 0.71
N ILE A 119 25.77 15.97 0.52
CA ILE A 119 26.20 14.87 1.39
C ILE A 119 26.67 13.77 0.46
N ASP A 120 27.93 13.36 0.62
CA ASP A 120 28.54 12.26 -0.13
C ASP A 120 28.60 11.02 0.77
N VAL A 121 28.06 9.90 0.29
CA VAL A 121 28.01 8.63 1.03
C VAL A 121 28.98 7.64 0.39
N GLN A 122 29.92 7.16 1.19
CA GLN A 122 30.97 6.26 0.75
C GLN A 122 30.82 4.91 1.44
N PHE A 123 30.77 3.86 0.61
CA PHE A 123 30.81 2.48 1.06
C PHE A 123 32.26 2.01 1.13
N VAL A 124 32.87 2.16 2.30
CA VAL A 124 34.30 1.92 2.50
C VAL A 124 34.64 0.43 2.56
N LYS A 125 33.77 -0.37 3.18
CA LYS A 125 33.97 -1.82 3.37
C LYS A 125 32.62 -2.54 3.36
N PRO A 126 32.59 -3.82 2.96
CA PRO A 126 31.42 -4.67 3.13
C PRO A 126 30.94 -4.66 4.58
N GLY A 127 29.64 -4.41 4.80
CA GLY A 127 29.01 -4.32 6.11
C GLY A 127 28.11 -3.10 6.29
N PRO A 128 27.51 -2.92 7.48
CA PRO A 128 26.51 -1.90 7.76
C PRO A 128 27.08 -0.49 8.00
N VAL A 129 28.38 -0.29 7.80
CA VAL A 129 29.08 0.95 8.16
C VAL A 129 29.42 1.76 6.92
N TYR A 130 28.92 2.99 6.90
CA TYR A 130 29.07 3.94 5.81
C TYR A 130 29.79 5.19 6.31
N GLU A 131 30.64 5.75 5.46
CA GLU A 131 31.30 7.03 5.70
C GLU A 131 30.51 8.12 4.98
N VAL A 132 30.23 9.23 5.67
CA VAL A 132 29.41 10.31 5.16
C VAL A 132 30.19 11.61 5.26
N VAL A 133 30.47 12.23 4.12
CA VAL A 133 31.08 13.56 4.05
C VAL A 133 29.98 14.59 3.90
N SER A 134 29.86 15.47 4.89
CA SER A 134 28.88 16.55 4.92
C SER A 134 29.33 17.77 4.10
N GLU A 135 28.40 18.68 3.79
CA GLU A 135 28.67 19.95 3.10
C GLU A 135 29.74 20.81 3.78
N SER A 136 29.92 20.67 5.09
CA SER A 136 30.98 21.33 5.86
C SER A 136 32.32 20.59 5.81
N GLU A 137 32.52 19.69 4.85
CA GLU A 137 33.70 18.81 4.68
C GLU A 137 34.02 17.96 5.92
N SER A 138 33.03 17.76 6.79
CA SER A 138 33.20 16.95 8.00
C SER A 138 32.73 15.52 7.72
N THR A 139 33.59 14.56 8.04
CA THR A 139 33.32 13.13 7.89
C THR A 139 32.68 12.55 9.13
N TYR A 140 31.60 11.80 8.95
CA TYR A 140 30.91 11.05 9.99
C TYR A 140 30.76 9.57 9.60
N ILE A 141 30.65 8.71 10.60
CA ILE A 141 30.41 7.28 10.42
C ILE A 141 28.94 7.02 10.74
N VAL A 142 28.26 6.31 9.84
CA VAL A 142 26.87 5.87 9.99
C VAL A 142 26.84 4.36 10.04
N ASP A 143 26.19 3.80 11.05
CA ASP A 143 25.89 2.38 11.14
C ASP A 143 24.38 2.20 10.92
N VAL A 144 24.00 1.62 9.79
CA VAL A 144 22.59 1.45 9.41
C VAL A 144 21.90 0.32 10.16
N GLU A 145 22.65 -0.69 10.60
CA GLU A 145 22.11 -1.83 11.35
C GLU A 145 21.76 -1.41 12.78
N ASN A 146 22.67 -0.68 13.43
CA ASN A 146 22.43 -0.13 14.76
C ASN A 146 21.62 1.18 14.73
N GLY A 147 21.40 1.76 13.55
CA GLY A 147 20.72 3.04 13.40
C GLY A 147 21.45 4.20 14.07
N THR A 148 22.79 4.20 14.04
CA THR A 148 23.62 5.20 14.72
C THR A 148 24.44 6.06 13.78
N CYS A 149 24.79 7.26 14.24
CA CYS A 149 25.68 8.17 13.52
C CYS A 149 26.61 8.91 14.49
N THR A 150 27.88 9.09 14.13
CA THR A 150 28.86 9.81 14.97
C THR A 150 28.75 11.34 14.92
N CYS A 151 27.70 11.87 14.27
CA CYS A 151 27.51 13.31 14.16
C CYS A 151 26.91 13.92 15.45
N PRO A 152 27.23 15.19 15.78
CA PRO A 152 26.71 15.84 16.98
C PRO A 152 25.18 16.01 16.99
N ASP A 153 24.53 16.10 15.82
CA ASP A 153 23.06 16.15 15.73
C ASP A 153 22.41 14.85 16.19
N PHE A 154 23.10 13.71 16.00
CA PHE A 154 22.62 12.42 16.46
C PHE A 154 22.74 12.30 17.99
N GLU A 155 23.90 12.62 18.56
CA GLU A 155 24.13 12.56 20.02
C GLU A 155 23.09 13.39 20.81
N GLN A 156 22.73 14.57 20.30
CA GLN A 156 21.76 15.46 20.94
C GLN A 156 20.31 14.97 20.85
N ARG A 157 20.00 14.02 19.96
CA ARG A 157 18.62 13.65 19.59
C ARG A 157 18.34 12.15 19.60
N GLN A 158 19.27 11.35 20.13
CA GLN A 158 18.98 9.97 20.47
C GLN A 158 17.87 9.90 21.53
N PRO A 159 16.96 8.90 21.47
CA PRO A 159 16.89 7.82 20.47
C PRO A 159 16.00 8.11 19.24
N ASP A 160 15.02 9.02 19.32
CA ASP A 160 13.92 9.06 18.33
C ASP A 160 14.10 10.06 17.18
N GLY A 161 15.02 11.03 17.29
CA GLY A 161 15.10 12.14 16.32
C GLY A 161 15.83 11.78 15.01
N GLY A 162 16.76 10.83 15.09
CA GLY A 162 17.73 10.55 14.04
C GLY A 162 18.54 11.79 13.61
N CYS A 163 19.43 11.62 12.65
CA CYS A 163 20.17 12.73 12.04
C CYS A 163 19.97 12.74 10.51
N LYS A 164 20.30 13.85 9.87
CA LYS A 164 20.23 13.96 8.41
C LYS A 164 21.13 12.95 7.68
N HIS A 165 22.28 12.59 8.26
CA HIS A 165 23.24 11.66 7.64
C HIS A 165 22.67 10.25 7.54
N LEU A 166 22.08 9.75 8.63
CA LEU A 166 21.44 8.43 8.67
C LEU A 166 20.29 8.34 7.66
N ARG A 167 19.47 9.39 7.56
CA ARG A 167 18.41 9.46 6.53
C ARG A 167 18.97 9.43 5.12
N ARG A 168 20.09 10.13 4.88
CA ARG A 168 20.70 10.16 3.55
C ARG A 168 21.20 8.78 3.15
N VAL A 169 21.96 8.11 4.01
CA VAL A 169 22.51 6.77 3.72
C VAL A 169 21.38 5.79 3.40
N ASP A 170 20.33 5.77 4.23
CA ASP A 170 19.20 4.88 4.05
C ASP A 170 18.46 5.14 2.71
N LEU A 171 18.25 6.42 2.35
CA LEU A 171 17.68 6.78 1.06
C LEU A 171 18.56 6.36 -0.13
N GLU A 172 19.89 6.52 -0.03
CA GLU A 172 20.82 6.14 -1.11
C GLU A 172 20.92 4.62 -1.29
N ILE A 173 20.88 3.84 -0.20
CA ILE A 173 20.83 2.37 -0.27
C ILE A 173 19.54 1.94 -0.99
N ARG A 174 18.39 2.49 -0.58
CA ARG A 174 17.08 2.10 -1.14
C ARG A 174 16.87 2.54 -2.57
N THR A 175 17.48 3.65 -2.98
CA THR A 175 17.48 4.10 -4.39
C THR A 175 18.54 3.42 -5.24
N GLY A 176 19.38 2.55 -4.65
CA GLY A 176 20.42 1.83 -5.36
C GLY A 176 21.61 2.70 -5.81
N LEU A 177 21.80 3.86 -5.18
CA LEU A 177 22.95 4.74 -5.44
C LEU A 177 24.22 4.21 -4.75
N VAL A 178 24.07 3.63 -3.57
CA VAL A 178 25.12 2.93 -2.84
C VAL A 178 24.71 1.47 -2.59
N PRO A 179 25.67 0.55 -2.46
CA PRO A 179 25.34 -0.84 -2.16
C PRO A 179 24.77 -0.95 -0.74
N GLY A 180 23.87 -1.92 -0.56
CA GLY A 180 23.40 -2.32 0.76
C GLY A 180 24.51 -2.94 1.62
N PRO A 181 24.21 -3.25 2.89
CA PRO A 181 25.19 -3.79 3.83
C PRO A 181 25.83 -5.10 3.37
N ASP A 182 25.11 -5.89 2.57
CA ASP A 182 25.59 -7.13 1.95
C ASP A 182 26.56 -6.90 0.76
N GLY A 183 26.81 -5.63 0.40
CA GLY A 183 27.65 -5.24 -0.73
C GLY A 183 26.95 -5.30 -2.09
N THR A 184 25.64 -5.59 -2.11
CA THR A 184 24.83 -5.65 -3.34
C THR A 184 24.01 -4.39 -3.53
N PHE A 185 23.89 -3.92 -4.78
CA PHE A 185 22.98 -2.82 -5.12
C PHE A 185 21.55 -3.33 -5.26
N HIS A 186 20.59 -2.60 -4.70
CA HIS A 186 19.17 -2.81 -4.99
C HIS A 186 18.86 -2.20 -6.37
N ARG A 187 18.35 -3.01 -7.32
CA ARG A 187 18.00 -2.61 -8.69
C ARG A 187 16.52 -2.80 -8.96
#